data_AF-A0A2V7GLG3-F1
#
_entry.id   AF-A0A2V7GLG3-F1
#
_cell.length_a   1.000
_cell.length_b   1.000
_cell.length_c   1.000
_cell.angle_alpha   90.00
_cell.angle_beta   90.00
_cell.angle_gamma   90.00
#
_symmetry.space_group_name_H-M   'P 1'
#
loop_
_entity.id
_entity.type
_entity.pdbx_description
1 polymer ?
#
loop_
_entity_poly.entity_id
_entity_poly.type
_entity_poly.pdbx_seq_one_letter_code
_entity_poly.pdbx_strand_id
1 'polypeptide(L)'
;MLLVGSENARVGFADGIRVLRDGGCAVDAVEAAIRRVESNPADHSVGYGGLPNILGEVELDASLMDGRSLDAGAVCAVRGYVHVISLARQVMRRLPHVFLAGTGAERLARELHMPRRRLLTARARATFDRKVTPTLRRRHRRLVDLVRAATQDPQVAAQAEDYFGTVNV
;
A
#
# COMPACT_ATOMS: atom_id res chain seq x y z
N MET A 1 23.88 16.06 -1.57
CA MET A 1 22.81 15.11 -1.17
C MET A 1 22.38 14.34 -2.41
N LEU A 2 22.09 13.04 -2.28
CA LEU A 2 21.66 12.17 -3.38
C LEU A 2 20.29 11.58 -3.03
N LEU A 3 19.43 11.42 -4.03
CA LEU A 3 18.16 10.71 -3.92
C LEU A 3 18.14 9.64 -5.02
N VAL A 4 17.90 8.39 -4.63
CA VAL A 4 17.90 7.24 -5.53
C VAL A 4 16.61 6.44 -5.29
N GLY A 5 15.99 5.94 -6.35
CA GLY A 5 14.77 5.15 -6.29
C GLY A 5 14.55 4.36 -7.59
N SER A 6 13.54 3.50 -7.60
CA SER A 6 13.11 2.78 -8.80
C SER A 6 12.56 3.73 -9.88
N GLU A 7 12.35 3.22 -11.09
CA GLU A 7 11.79 4.01 -12.21
C GLU A 7 10.47 4.69 -11.84
N ASN A 8 9.62 4.02 -11.06
CA ASN A 8 8.33 4.57 -10.61
C ASN A 8 8.51 5.83 -9.74
N ALA A 9 9.61 5.92 -8.98
CA ALA A 9 9.90 7.06 -8.12
C ALA A 9 10.27 8.33 -8.91
N ARG A 10 10.52 8.23 -10.22
CA ARG A 10 10.91 9.36 -11.08
C ARG A 10 9.97 10.55 -10.95
N VAL A 11 8.65 10.31 -10.89
CA VAL A 11 7.66 11.39 -10.79
C VAL A 11 7.72 12.16 -9.47
N GLY A 12 8.32 11.58 -8.43
CA GLY A 12 8.47 12.15 -7.09
C GLY A 12 9.84 12.77 -6.81
N PHE A 13 10.86 12.56 -7.64
CA PHE A 13 12.20 13.07 -7.38
C PHE A 13 12.26 14.59 -7.24
N ALA A 14 11.49 15.34 -8.03
CA ALA A 14 11.43 16.80 -7.91
C ALA A 14 10.96 17.26 -6.52
N ASP A 15 9.99 16.55 -5.93
CA ASP A 15 9.47 16.86 -4.60
C ASP A 15 10.49 16.52 -3.50
N GLY A 16 11.13 15.35 -3.58
CA GLY A 16 12.16 14.96 -2.61
C GLY A 16 13.42 15.84 -2.68
N ILE A 17 13.89 16.18 -3.89
CA ILE A 17 15.06 17.05 -4.08
C ILE A 17 14.79 18.46 -3.55
N ARG A 18 13.57 18.97 -3.70
CA ARG A 18 13.17 20.27 -3.14
C ARG A 18 13.33 20.26 -1.61
N VAL A 19 12.80 19.25 -0.93
CA VAL A 19 12.96 19.11 0.53
C VAL A 19 14.43 19.11 0.96
N LEU A 20 15.28 18.39 0.24
CA LEU A 20 16.72 18.33 0.52
C LEU A 20 17.41 19.68 0.29
N ARG A 21 17.06 20.40 -0.77
CA ARG A 21 17.60 21.74 -1.06
C ARG A 21 17.22 22.78 -0.02
N ASP A 22 16.03 22.63 0.55
CA ASP A 22 15.51 23.51 1.60
C ASP A 22 16.05 23.14 3.00
N GLY A 23 16.98 22.19 3.10
CA GLY A 23 17.60 21.77 4.36
C GLY A 23 16.81 20.74 5.17
N GLY A 24 15.75 20.16 4.60
CA GLY A 24 14.98 19.08 5.22
C GLY A 24 15.75 17.76 5.34
N CYS A 25 15.21 16.83 6.15
CA CYS A 25 15.90 15.55 6.38
C CYS A 25 15.56 14.48 5.32
N ALA A 26 16.34 13.41 5.28
CA ALA A 26 16.16 12.32 4.32
C ALA A 26 14.77 11.67 4.40
N VAL A 27 14.22 11.51 5.61
CA VAL A 27 12.88 10.95 5.84
C VAL A 27 11.80 11.83 5.21
N ASP A 28 11.90 13.16 5.39
CA ASP A 28 10.95 14.11 4.79
C ASP A 28 11.02 14.08 3.26
N ALA A 29 12.25 14.00 2.71
CA ALA A 29 12.47 13.95 1.27
C ALA A 29 11.90 12.69 0.63
N VAL A 30 12.11 11.52 1.25
CA VAL A 30 11.55 10.24 0.78
C VAL A 30 10.04 10.25 0.89
N GLU A 31 9.46 10.70 2.00
CA GLU A 31 8.01 10.78 2.15
C GLU A 31 7.40 11.70 1.07
N ALA A 32 7.97 12.88 0.84
CA ALA A 32 7.49 13.81 -0.19
C ALA A 32 7.51 13.18 -1.59
N ALA A 33 8.61 12.50 -1.94
CA ALA A 33 8.74 11.82 -3.22
C ALA A 33 7.71 10.68 -3.37
N ILE A 34 7.56 9.82 -2.37
CA ILE A 34 6.66 8.66 -2.45
C ILE A 34 5.19 9.09 -2.44
N ARG A 35 4.81 10.14 -1.69
CA ARG A 35 3.44 10.68 -1.75
C ARG A 35 3.02 11.11 -3.16
N ARG A 36 3.97 11.62 -3.95
CA ARG A 36 3.76 11.97 -5.36
C ARG A 36 3.54 10.73 -6.23
N VAL A 37 4.28 9.66 -5.97
CA VAL A 37 4.11 8.36 -6.65
C VAL A 37 2.76 7.73 -6.31
N GLU A 38 2.40 7.68 -5.02
CA GLU A 38 1.11 7.13 -4.56
C GLU A 38 -0.10 7.90 -5.12
N SER A 39 0.08 9.18 -5.48
CA SER A 39 -0.97 10.00 -6.08
C SER A 39 -1.09 9.84 -7.59
N ASN A 40 -0.14 9.16 -8.24
CA ASN A 40 -0.03 9.12 -9.70
C ASN A 40 -0.98 8.07 -10.30
N PRO A 41 -2.11 8.47 -10.92
CA PRO A 41 -3.08 7.52 -11.48
C PRO A 41 -2.57 6.78 -12.74
N ALA A 42 -1.42 7.21 -13.30
CA ALA A 42 -0.78 6.53 -14.41
C ALA A 42 0.05 5.33 -13.96
N ASP A 43 0.40 5.24 -12.67
CA ASP A 43 1.06 4.08 -12.08
C ASP A 43 -0.01 3.07 -11.62
N HIS A 44 0.09 1.84 -12.10
CA HIS A 44 -0.83 0.76 -11.75
C HIS A 44 -0.25 -0.20 -10.70
N SER A 45 0.92 0.12 -10.15
CA SER A 45 1.63 -0.66 -9.13
C SER A 45 1.76 0.03 -7.78
N VAL A 46 1.48 1.34 -7.68
CA VAL A 46 1.62 2.09 -6.43
C VAL A 46 0.41 2.98 -6.19
N GLY A 47 -0.17 2.91 -5.00
CA GLY A 47 -1.16 3.87 -4.52
C GLY A 47 -2.46 3.96 -5.35
N TYR A 48 -2.90 5.18 -5.61
CA TYR A 48 -4.13 5.49 -6.32
C TYR A 48 -4.09 5.02 -7.77
N GLY A 49 -5.02 4.13 -8.15
CA GLY A 49 -5.00 3.50 -9.47
C GLY A 49 -4.20 2.20 -9.54
N GLY A 50 -3.70 1.70 -8.41
CA GLY A 50 -3.13 0.36 -8.27
C GLY A 50 -4.10 -0.74 -8.72
N LEU A 51 -3.56 -1.82 -9.27
CA LEU A 51 -4.35 -3.01 -9.60
C LEU A 51 -4.86 -3.68 -8.32
N PRO A 52 -6.11 -4.15 -8.30
CA PRO A 52 -6.65 -4.81 -7.13
C PRO A 52 -6.14 -6.24 -6.99
N ASN A 53 -6.33 -6.80 -5.79
CA ASN A 53 -6.24 -8.22 -5.53
C ASN A 53 -7.37 -9.00 -6.25
N ILE A 54 -7.37 -10.33 -6.12
CA ILE A 54 -8.35 -11.19 -6.80
C ILE A 54 -9.80 -10.94 -6.37
N LEU A 55 -10.01 -10.40 -5.16
CA LEU A 55 -11.34 -10.00 -4.67
C LEU A 55 -11.80 -8.65 -5.23
N GLY A 56 -10.94 -7.99 -6.01
CA GLY A 56 -11.23 -6.70 -6.62
C GLY A 56 -10.95 -5.51 -5.70
N GLU A 57 -10.29 -5.73 -4.55
CA GLU A 57 -9.93 -4.73 -3.56
C GLU A 57 -8.50 -4.21 -3.81
N VAL A 58 -8.30 -2.90 -3.69
CA VAL A 58 -6.95 -2.30 -3.74
C VAL A 58 -6.45 -2.19 -2.31
N GLU A 59 -5.37 -2.91 -2.04
CA GLU A 59 -4.66 -3.00 -0.77
C GLU A 59 -3.25 -2.48 -0.98
N LEU A 60 -2.80 -1.60 -0.09
CA LEU A 60 -1.53 -0.89 -0.22
C LEU A 60 -0.63 -1.18 0.98
N ASP A 61 0.65 -1.31 0.68
CA ASP A 61 1.72 -1.59 1.63
C ASP A 61 2.77 -0.48 1.55
N ALA A 62 3.37 -0.13 2.68
CA ALA A 62 4.49 0.80 2.73
C ALA A 62 5.33 0.62 3.98
N SER A 63 6.61 0.94 3.89
CA SER A 63 7.52 1.02 5.03
C SER A 63 8.45 2.23 4.89
N LEU A 64 8.90 2.75 6.04
CA LEU A 64 9.79 3.90 6.14
C LEU A 64 10.75 3.69 7.31
N MET A 65 12.02 4.07 7.13
CA MET A 65 13.07 3.96 8.15
C MET A 65 13.90 5.25 8.20
N ASP A 66 14.20 5.74 9.41
CA ASP A 66 15.24 6.76 9.61
C ASP A 66 16.57 6.06 9.90
N GLY A 67 17.51 6.09 8.95
CA GLY A 67 18.81 5.46 9.10
C GLY A 67 19.68 6.04 10.22
N ARG A 68 19.37 7.24 10.75
CA ARG A 68 20.14 7.85 11.85
C ARG A 68 19.74 7.30 13.21
N SER A 69 18.44 7.12 13.46
CA SER A 69 17.92 6.63 14.74
C SER A 69 17.59 5.15 14.73
N LEU A 70 17.55 4.52 13.54
CA LEU A 70 17.07 3.17 13.30
C LEU A 70 15.57 2.98 13.57
N ASP A 71 14.82 4.07 13.78
CA ASP A 71 13.37 4.02 13.89
C ASP A 71 12.78 3.56 12.55
N ALA A 72 11.79 2.68 12.61
CA ALA A 72 11.09 2.17 11.45
C ALA A 72 9.58 2.07 11.71
N GLY A 73 8.81 2.18 10.64
CA GLY A 73 7.38 1.97 10.66
C GLY A 73 6.91 1.41 9.33
N ALA A 74 5.91 0.55 9.38
CA ALA A 74 5.37 -0.12 8.22
C ALA A 74 3.88 -0.38 8.37
N VAL A 75 3.19 -0.42 7.23
CA VAL A 75 1.80 -0.83 7.11
C VAL A 75 1.60 -1.77 5.94
N CYS A 76 0.63 -2.67 6.08
CA CYS A 76 0.31 -3.70 5.09
C CYS A 76 -1.21 -3.86 4.95
N ALA A 77 -1.67 -4.27 3.77
CA ALA A 77 -3.07 -4.53 3.42
C ALA A 77 -4.01 -3.35 3.72
N VAL A 78 -3.53 -2.10 3.56
CA VAL A 78 -4.31 -0.91 3.90
C VAL A 78 -5.27 -0.57 2.78
N ARG A 79 -6.56 -0.41 3.12
CA ARG A 79 -7.60 -0.04 2.15
C ARG A 79 -8.14 1.36 2.38
N GLY A 80 -8.43 2.03 1.27
CA GLY A 80 -9.17 3.30 1.28
C GLY A 80 -8.37 4.54 1.67
N TYR A 81 -7.04 4.44 1.79
CA TYR A 81 -6.15 5.58 2.06
C TYR A 81 -5.04 5.61 1.01
N VAL A 82 -4.80 6.77 0.40
CA VAL A 82 -3.82 6.89 -0.71
C VAL A 82 -2.39 6.87 -0.18
N HIS A 83 -2.15 7.61 0.91
CA HIS A 83 -0.80 7.89 1.38
C HIS A 83 -0.36 6.96 2.51
N VAL A 84 -0.10 5.70 2.16
CA VAL A 84 0.29 4.68 3.14
C VAL A 84 1.73 4.83 3.61
N ILE A 85 2.61 5.49 2.84
CA ILE A 85 3.95 5.87 3.32
C ILE A 85 3.88 6.85 4.50
N SER A 86 2.93 7.80 4.44
CA SER A 86 2.68 8.71 5.55
C SER A 86 2.12 7.98 6.75
N LEU A 87 1.25 6.98 6.54
CA LEU A 87 0.75 6.15 7.65
C LEU A 87 1.88 5.33 8.29
N ALA A 88 2.79 4.75 7.49
CA ALA A 88 3.99 4.06 7.97
C ALA A 88 4.88 5.00 8.81
N ARG A 89 5.03 6.27 8.41
CA ARG A 89 5.72 7.29 9.23
C ARG A 89 5.03 7.50 10.58
N GLN A 90 3.71 7.46 10.64
CA GLN A 90 2.97 7.62 11.90
C GLN A 90 3.13 6.41 12.81
N VAL A 91 3.21 5.20 12.26
CA VAL A 91 3.62 3.99 13.00
C VAL A 91 5.00 4.21 13.64
N MET A 92 5.99 4.60 12.84
CA MET A 92 7.37 4.88 13.29
C MET A 92 7.45 5.93 14.41
N ARG A 93 6.60 6.97 14.36
CA ARG A 93 6.74 8.15 15.23
C ARG A 93 5.85 8.13 16.47
N ARG A 94 4.72 7.42 16.42
CA ARG A 94 3.68 7.51 17.48
C ARG A 94 3.49 6.21 18.24
N LEU A 95 3.93 5.08 17.70
CA LEU A 95 3.65 3.78 18.29
C LEU A 95 4.95 3.14 18.81
N PRO A 96 4.86 2.31 19.86
CA PRO A 96 5.96 1.45 20.29
C PRO A 96 6.17 0.25 19.36
N HIS A 97 5.31 0.07 18.35
CA HIS A 97 5.34 -1.02 17.39
C HIS A 97 5.83 -0.53 16.02
N VAL A 98 6.47 -1.41 15.27
CA VAL A 98 7.05 -1.08 13.95
C VAL A 98 6.14 -1.45 12.77
N PHE A 99 5.08 -2.24 12.99
CA PHE A 99 4.28 -2.79 11.88
C PHE A 99 2.80 -2.94 12.26
N LEU A 100 1.90 -2.49 11.36
CA LEU A 100 0.46 -2.71 11.46
C LEU A 100 -0.09 -3.29 10.15
N ALA A 101 -1.08 -4.16 10.23
CA ALA A 101 -1.70 -4.77 9.06
C ALA A 101 -3.22 -4.58 9.02
N GLY A 102 -3.76 -4.55 7.80
CA GLY A 102 -5.18 -4.56 7.49
C GLY A 102 -5.99 -3.53 8.27
N THR A 103 -7.06 -3.99 8.90
CA THR A 103 -7.99 -3.13 9.64
C THR A 103 -7.35 -2.41 10.82
N GLY A 104 -6.27 -2.96 11.43
CA GLY A 104 -5.53 -2.29 12.48
C GLY A 104 -4.86 -1.00 11.99
N ALA A 105 -4.21 -1.06 10.82
CA ALA A 105 -3.62 0.11 10.17
C ALA A 105 -4.71 1.11 9.71
N GLU A 106 -5.83 0.63 9.16
CA GLU A 106 -6.96 1.48 8.75
C GLU A 106 -7.60 2.24 9.92
N ARG A 107 -7.63 1.64 11.13
CA ARG A 107 -8.10 2.29 12.36
C ARG A 107 -7.16 3.40 12.79
N LEU A 108 -5.84 3.17 12.75
CA LEU A 108 -4.87 4.23 13.01
C LEU A 108 -5.03 5.39 12.02
N ALA A 109 -5.15 5.10 10.72
CA ALA A 109 -5.36 6.14 9.71
C ALA A 109 -6.62 6.97 9.97
N ARG A 110 -7.69 6.33 10.47
CA ARG A 110 -8.94 7.01 10.86
C ARG A 110 -8.74 7.93 12.05
N GLU A 111 -8.06 7.44 13.10
CA GLU A 111 -7.73 8.23 14.30
C GLU A 111 -6.88 9.46 13.96
N LEU A 112 -6.00 9.32 12.97
CA LEU A 112 -5.18 10.40 12.45
C LEU A 112 -5.91 11.30 11.45
N HIS A 113 -7.22 11.10 11.26
CA HIS A 113 -8.08 11.88 10.35
C HIS A 113 -7.55 11.91 8.91
N MET A 114 -6.89 10.84 8.46
CA MET A 114 -6.38 10.76 7.09
C MET A 114 -7.55 10.67 6.09
N PRO A 115 -7.46 11.37 4.94
CA PRO A 115 -8.55 11.40 3.98
C PRO A 115 -8.75 10.01 3.35
N ARG A 116 -10.00 9.55 3.37
CA ARG A 116 -10.40 8.33 2.67
C ARG A 116 -10.64 8.61 1.19
N ARG A 117 -10.28 7.66 0.34
CA ARG A 117 -10.52 7.72 -1.11
C ARG A 117 -10.79 6.33 -1.65
N ARG A 118 -11.68 6.24 -2.64
CA ARG A 118 -11.80 5.04 -3.48
C ARG A 118 -10.53 4.93 -4.35
N LEU A 119 -9.72 3.91 -4.08
CA LEU A 119 -8.41 3.72 -4.72
C LEU A 119 -8.50 3.17 -6.15
N LEU A 120 -9.44 2.25 -6.37
CA LEU A 120 -9.62 1.61 -7.67
C LEU A 120 -10.27 2.56 -8.68
N THR A 121 -9.53 2.88 -9.75
CA THR A 121 -10.02 3.67 -10.87
C THR A 121 -10.70 2.80 -11.93
N ALA A 122 -11.52 3.41 -12.79
CA ALA A 122 -12.13 2.72 -13.92
C ALA A 122 -11.07 2.14 -14.88
N ARG A 123 -9.98 2.86 -15.11
CA ARG A 123 -8.84 2.42 -15.92
C ARG A 123 -8.12 1.21 -15.30
N ALA A 124 -7.90 1.23 -13.99
CA ALA A 124 -7.29 0.10 -13.27
C ALA A 124 -8.20 -1.12 -13.32
N ARG A 125 -9.51 -0.96 -13.11
CA ARG A 125 -10.52 -2.02 -13.25
C ARG A 125 -10.49 -2.64 -14.64
N ALA A 126 -10.60 -1.83 -15.70
CA ALA A 126 -10.57 -2.31 -17.07
C ALA A 126 -9.26 -3.04 -17.42
N THR A 127 -8.14 -2.56 -16.88
CA THR A 127 -6.82 -3.21 -17.06
C THR A 127 -6.77 -4.56 -16.37
N PHE A 128 -7.27 -4.64 -15.13
CA PHE A 128 -7.38 -5.89 -14.38
C PHE A 128 -8.27 -6.90 -15.11
N ASP A 129 -9.48 -6.49 -15.53
CA ASP A 129 -10.45 -7.36 -16.20
C ASP A 129 -9.92 -7.92 -17.53
N ARG A 130 -9.12 -7.13 -18.28
CA ARG A 130 -8.45 -7.57 -19.50
C ARG A 130 -7.37 -8.63 -19.22
N LYS A 131 -6.66 -8.52 -18.10
CA LYS A 131 -5.62 -9.50 -17.70
C LYS A 131 -6.21 -10.83 -17.25
N VAL A 132 -7.46 -10.86 -16.78
CA VAL A 132 -8.18 -12.09 -16.44
C VAL A 132 -8.71 -12.75 -17.72
N THR A 133 -7.87 -13.58 -18.35
CA THR A 133 -8.19 -14.29 -19.61
C THR A 133 -9.35 -15.30 -19.48
N PRO A 134 -10.02 -15.69 -20.58
CA PRO A 134 -11.16 -16.62 -20.56
C PRO A 134 -10.87 -17.99 -19.92
N THR A 135 -9.66 -18.52 -20.09
CA THR A 135 -9.17 -19.76 -19.43
C THR A 135 -8.96 -19.55 -17.94
N LEU A 136 -8.48 -18.38 -17.54
CA LEU A 136 -8.42 -18.01 -16.13
C LEU A 136 -9.81 -17.85 -15.53
N ARG A 137 -10.86 -17.44 -16.24
CA ARG A 137 -12.20 -17.19 -15.64
C ARG A 137 -12.79 -18.36 -14.85
N ARG A 138 -12.68 -19.61 -15.32
CA ARG A 138 -13.19 -20.79 -14.57
C ARG A 138 -12.36 -21.06 -13.31
N ARG A 139 -11.03 -21.03 -13.41
CA ARG A 139 -10.10 -21.18 -12.27
C ARG A 139 -10.23 -20.00 -11.31
N HIS A 140 -10.39 -18.80 -11.84
CA HIS A 140 -10.56 -17.52 -11.15
C HIS A 140 -11.82 -17.53 -10.30
N ARG A 141 -12.96 -18.05 -10.78
CA ARG A 141 -14.16 -18.13 -9.94
C ARG A 141 -13.93 -19.01 -8.71
N ARG A 142 -13.38 -20.22 -8.90
CA ARG A 142 -13.01 -21.11 -7.77
C ARG A 142 -12.00 -20.47 -6.84
N LEU A 143 -11.01 -19.76 -7.39
CA LEU A 143 -9.97 -19.08 -6.63
C LEU A 143 -10.52 -17.89 -5.84
N VAL A 144 -11.47 -17.13 -6.41
CA VAL A 144 -12.20 -16.06 -5.71
C VAL A 144 -12.98 -16.64 -4.54
N ASP A 145 -13.73 -17.72 -4.76
CA ASP A 145 -14.53 -18.37 -3.71
C ASP A 145 -13.62 -18.88 -2.57
N LEU A 146 -12.50 -19.53 -2.93
CA LEU A 146 -11.49 -20.00 -1.97
C LEU A 146 -10.86 -18.84 -1.19
N VAL A 147 -10.36 -17.81 -1.88
CA VAL A 147 -9.69 -16.67 -1.23
C VAL A 147 -10.68 -15.89 -0.36
N ARG A 148 -11.93 -15.74 -0.80
CA ARG A 148 -12.99 -15.13 0.01
C ARG A 148 -13.21 -15.90 1.30
N ALA A 149 -13.34 -17.22 1.23
CA ALA A 149 -13.46 -18.06 2.42
C ALA A 149 -12.23 -17.92 3.33
N ALA A 150 -11.02 -18.04 2.79
CA ALA A 150 -9.79 -18.02 3.57
C ALA A 150 -9.47 -16.65 4.22
N THR A 151 -9.88 -15.54 3.60
CA THR A 151 -9.48 -14.18 4.04
C THR A 151 -10.59 -13.39 4.72
N GLN A 152 -11.85 -13.79 4.57
CA GLN A 152 -13.00 -13.05 5.08
C GLN A 152 -13.90 -13.86 6.02
N ASP A 153 -13.71 -15.19 6.11
CA ASP A 153 -14.42 -16.01 7.09
C ASP A 153 -13.57 -16.15 8.38
N PRO A 154 -13.99 -15.53 9.50
CA PRO A 154 -13.26 -15.61 10.75
C PRO A 154 -13.18 -17.03 11.31
N GLN A 155 -14.13 -17.92 10.99
CA GLN A 155 -14.13 -19.30 11.46
C GLN A 155 -13.12 -20.15 10.67
N VAL A 156 -13.02 -19.95 9.36
CA VAL A 156 -11.99 -20.60 8.52
C VAL A 156 -10.59 -20.06 8.82
N ALA A 157 -10.46 -18.74 8.99
CA ALA A 157 -9.21 -18.11 9.38
C ALA A 157 -8.71 -18.59 10.77
N ALA A 158 -9.63 -18.93 11.68
CA ALA A 158 -9.30 -19.46 13.00
C ALA A 158 -9.03 -20.97 13.04
N GLN A 159 -9.37 -21.72 11.99
CA GLN A 159 -9.27 -23.19 11.92
C GLN A 159 -8.09 -23.70 11.06
N ALA A 160 -7.42 -22.84 10.29
CA ALA A 160 -6.32 -23.23 9.43
C ALA A 160 -4.99 -23.29 10.19
N GLU A 161 -4.41 -24.49 10.34
CA GLU A 161 -3.09 -24.71 10.95
C GLU A 161 -1.91 -24.33 10.02
N ASP A 162 -2.16 -24.19 8.70
CA ASP A 162 -1.15 -23.85 7.69
C ASP A 162 -1.42 -22.47 7.06
N TYR A 163 -0.65 -21.46 7.48
CA TYR A 163 -0.75 -20.10 6.99
C TYR A 163 0.09 -19.88 5.71
N PHE A 164 -0.58 -19.73 4.57
CA PHE A 164 -0.01 -19.00 3.43
C PHE A 164 -0.72 -17.65 3.35
N GLY A 165 -0.04 -16.61 3.82
CA GLY A 165 -0.53 -15.23 3.81
C GLY A 165 -0.97 -14.77 2.41
N THR A 166 -2.00 -13.93 2.36
CA THR A 166 -2.66 -13.50 1.11
C THR A 166 -2.23 -12.11 0.64
N VAL A 167 -1.13 -11.58 1.16
CA VAL A 167 -0.64 -10.26 0.76
C VAL A 167 0.02 -10.36 -0.61
N ASN A 168 -0.39 -9.51 -1.55
CA ASN A 168 0.35 -9.30 -2.78
C ASN A 168 1.64 -8.54 -2.45
N VAL A 169 2.80 -9.17 -2.69
CA VAL A 169 4.09 -8.48 -2.85
C VAL A 169 4.38 -8.33 -4.33
#